data_AF-A0A2V8WWQ3-F1
#
_entry.id   AF-A0A2V8WWQ3-F1
#
_cell.length_a   1.000
_cell.length_b   1.000
_cell.length_c   1.000
_cell.angle_alpha   90.00
_cell.angle_beta   90.00
_cell.angle_gamma   90.00
#
_symmetry.space_group_name_H-M   'P 1'
#
loop_
_entity.id
_entity.type
_entity.pdbx_description
1 polymer ?
#
loop_
_entity_poly.entity_id
_entity_poly.type
_entity_poly.pdbx_seq_one_letter_code
_entity_poly.pdbx_strand_id
1 'polypeptide(L)'
;MWGLLFVLSTASYLVDYFHLQGYLRWFLIIAFMLLKAGLIVAVFMHMLWERLAMMYAILVPTLLLMVLLGIGALEADYTFFTRGVFFLKGLL
;
A
#
# COMPACT_ATOMS: atom_id res chain seq x y z
N MET A 1 12.98 0.59 -6.04
CA MET A 1 12.31 -0.39 -6.93
C MET A 1 12.42 0.00 -8.39
N TRP A 2 11.85 1.14 -8.81
CA TRP A 2 11.94 1.60 -10.20
C TRP A 2 13.37 1.75 -10.73
N GLY A 3 14.30 2.27 -9.92
CA GLY A 3 15.71 2.36 -10.30
C GLY A 3 16.36 1.01 -10.62
N LEU A 4 16.01 -0.06 -9.90
CA LEU A 4 16.52 -1.41 -10.19
C LEU A 4 15.99 -1.95 -11.52
N LEU A 5 14.71 -1.71 -11.84
CA LEU A 5 14.13 -2.08 -13.14
C LEU A 5 14.79 -1.29 -14.28
N PHE A 6 15.08 -0.01 -14.05
CA PHE A 6 15.77 0.84 -15.02
C PHE A 6 17.20 0.34 -15.27
N VAL A 7 17.96 0.08 -14.21
CA VAL A 7 19.30 -0.49 -14.29
C VAL A 7 19.31 -1.83 -15.02
N LEU A 8 18.35 -2.72 -14.73
CA LEU A 8 18.26 -4.01 -15.42
C LEU A 8 17.90 -3.87 -16.90
N SER A 9 17.02 -2.93 -17.23
CA SER A 9 16.66 -2.62 -18.62
C SER A 9 17.88 -2.09 -19.40
N THR A 10 18.64 -1.16 -18.81
CA THR A 10 19.88 -0.65 -19.39
C THR A 10 20.94 -1.74 -19.53
N ALA A 11 21.09 -2.62 -18.54
CA ALA A 11 22.02 -3.75 -18.60
C ALA A 11 21.67 -4.73 -19.73
N SER A 12 20.40 -5.03 -19.96
CA SER A 12 19.96 -5.84 -21.11
C SER A 12 20.33 -5.19 -22.44
N TYR A 13 20.20 -3.87 -22.55
CA TYR A 13 20.56 -3.13 -23.77
C TYR A 13 22.08 -3.10 -24.01
N LEU A 14 22.88 -3.03 -22.94
CA LEU A 14 24.34 -3.11 -22.99
C LEU A 14 24.83 -4.48 -23.51
N VAL A 15 24.14 -5.59 -23.20
CA VAL A 15 24.50 -6.91 -23.75
C VAL A 15 24.41 -6.95 -25.27
N ASP A 16 23.38 -6.33 -25.84
CA ASP A 16 23.24 -6.21 -27.29
C ASP A 16 24.27 -5.23 -27.89
N TYR A 17 24.66 -4.19 -27.15
CA TYR A 17 25.69 -3.23 -27.56
C TYR A 17 27.10 -3.84 -27.65
N PHE A 18 27.45 -4.72 -26.71
CA PHE A 18 28.75 -5.42 -26.73
C PHE A 18 28.82 -6.55 -27.76
N HIS A 19 27.76 -6.77 -28.55
CA HIS A 19 27.69 -7.77 -29.62
C HIS A 19 28.26 -9.14 -29.21
N LEU A 20 27.99 -9.57 -27.98
CA LEU A 20 28.43 -10.88 -27.50
C LEU A 20 27.78 -11.97 -28.38
N GLN A 21 28.60 -12.76 -29.06
CA GLN A 21 28.14 -13.82 -29.96
C GLN A 21 28.10 -15.18 -29.25
N GLY A 22 27.16 -16.04 -29.68
CA GLY A 22 27.04 -17.41 -29.19
C GLY A 22 26.14 -17.58 -27.96
N TYR A 23 26.38 -18.64 -27.20
CA TYR A 23 25.57 -19.06 -26.04
C TYR A 23 25.55 -18.04 -24.90
N LEU A 24 26.59 -17.21 -24.78
CA LEU A 24 26.69 -16.20 -23.73
C LEU A 24 25.56 -15.16 -23.85
N ARG A 25 25.21 -14.73 -25.07
CA ARG A 25 24.07 -13.83 -25.31
C ARG A 25 22.76 -14.42 -24.83
N TRP A 26 22.52 -15.68 -25.17
CA TRP A 26 21.31 -16.41 -24.79
C TRP A 26 21.17 -16.50 -23.27
N PHE A 27 22.25 -16.84 -22.57
CA PHE A 27 22.26 -16.91 -21.12
C PHE A 27 21.98 -15.55 -20.47
N LEU A 28 22.66 -14.48 -20.91
CA LEU A 28 22.47 -13.15 -20.32
C LEU A 28 21.06 -12.60 -20.58
N ILE A 29 20.51 -12.75 -21.79
CA ILE A 29 19.14 -12.27 -22.09
C ILE A 29 18.11 -12.98 -21.20
N ILE A 30 18.20 -14.32 -21.09
CA ILE A 30 17.28 -15.09 -20.24
C ILE A 30 17.45 -14.71 -18.77
N ALA A 31 18.68 -14.56 -18.29
CA ALA A 31 18.95 -14.14 -16.91
C ALA A 31 18.35 -12.77 -16.61
N PHE A 32 18.52 -11.78 -17.49
CA PHE A 32 17.93 -10.45 -17.32
C PHE A 32 16.40 -10.46 -17.44
N MET A 33 15.82 -11.30 -18.30
CA MET A 33 14.37 -11.48 -18.39
C MET A 33 13.78 -12.10 -17.11
N LEU A 34 14.41 -13.13 -16.55
CA LEU A 34 13.99 -13.75 -15.30
C LEU A 34 14.12 -12.79 -14.12
N LEU A 35 15.24 -12.07 -14.02
CA LEU A 35 15.47 -11.13 -12.93
C LEU A 35 14.48 -9.96 -12.97
N LYS A 36 14.19 -9.37 -14.14
CA LYS A 36 13.20 -8.29 -14.20
C LYS A 36 11.80 -8.80 -13.89
N ALA A 37 11.42 -9.97 -14.39
CA ALA A 37 10.12 -10.57 -14.14
C ALA A 37 9.96 -10.94 -12.66
N GLY A 38 10.98 -11.54 -12.05
CA GLY A 38 11.00 -11.87 -10.62
C GLY A 38 10.92 -10.62 -9.74
N LEU A 39 11.63 -9.55 -10.09
CA LEU A 39 11.53 -8.25 -9.40
C LEU A 39 10.12 -7.65 -9.51
N ILE A 40 9.48 -7.75 -10.68
CA ILE A 40 8.10 -7.29 -10.86
C ILE A 40 7.13 -8.15 -10.04
N VAL A 41 7.31 -9.47 -10.00
CA VAL A 41 6.42 -10.35 -9.24
C VAL A 41 6.57 -10.13 -7.73
N ALA A 42 7.81 -10.05 -7.23
CA ALA A 42 8.08 -9.87 -5.81
C ALA A 42 7.59 -8.52 -5.27
N VAL A 43 7.62 -7.46 -6.09
CA VAL A 43 7.31 -6.09 -5.67
C VAL A 43 5.93 -5.63 -6.13
N PHE A 44 5.59 -5.82 -7.40
CA PHE A 44 4.36 -5.30 -7.99
C PHE A 44 3.21 -6.30 -7.95
N MET A 45 3.46 -7.60 -8.16
CA MET A 45 2.43 -8.63 -7.97
C MET A 45 2.20 -9.01 -6.50
N HIS A 46 2.56 -8.13 -5.56
CA HIS A 46 2.05 -8.16 -4.18
C HIS A 46 2.32 -9.41 -3.34
N MET A 47 3.17 -10.34 -3.78
CA MET A 47 3.42 -11.61 -3.06
C MET A 47 4.00 -11.41 -1.64
N LEU A 48 4.66 -10.27 -1.35
CA LEU A 48 5.07 -9.90 0.02
C LEU A 48 4.02 -9.07 0.80
N TRP A 49 3.06 -8.45 0.10
CA TRP A 49 2.13 -7.48 0.68
C TRP A 49 0.73 -8.05 0.91
N GLU A 50 0.41 -9.25 0.42
CA GLU A 50 -0.90 -9.90 0.58
C GLU A 50 -1.38 -9.94 2.05
N ARG A 51 -0.50 -10.28 3.00
CA ARG A 51 -0.88 -10.35 4.43
C ARG A 51 -1.13 -8.98 5.06
N LEU A 52 -0.31 -7.98 4.72
CA LEU A 52 -0.47 -6.63 5.27
C LEU A 52 -1.67 -5.93 4.62
N ALA A 53 -1.85 -6.08 3.30
CA ALA A 53 -2.97 -5.49 2.57
C ALA A 53 -4.32 -6.01 3.09
N MET A 54 -4.46 -7.32 3.35
CA MET A 54 -5.67 -7.87 3.98
C MET A 54 -5.88 -7.34 5.41
N MET A 55 -4.81 -7.23 6.19
CA MET A 55 -4.91 -6.69 7.56
C MET A 55 -5.38 -5.23 7.54
N TYR A 56 -4.79 -4.37 6.72
CA TYR A 56 -5.20 -2.96 6.62
C TYR A 56 -6.60 -2.80 6.02
N ALA A 57 -6.96 -3.58 5.00
CA ALA A 57 -8.28 -3.49 4.36
C ALA A 57 -9.44 -3.77 5.33
N ILE A 58 -9.23 -4.64 6.32
CA ILE A 58 -10.24 -4.98 7.33
C ILE A 58 -10.11 -4.06 8.55
N LEU A 59 -8.90 -3.87 9.07
CA LEU A 59 -8.67 -3.20 10.35
C LEU A 59 -8.91 -1.69 10.28
N VAL A 60 -8.54 -1.05 9.17
CA VAL A 60 -8.70 0.41 8.98
C VAL A 60 -10.17 0.86 9.03
N PRO A 61 -11.10 0.26 8.25
CA PRO A 61 -12.50 0.69 8.31
C PRO A 61 -13.14 0.42 9.67
N THR A 62 -12.82 -0.69 10.34
CA THR A 62 -13.36 -0.99 11.67
C THR A 62 -12.86 -0.01 12.73
N LEU A 63 -11.58 0.34 12.73
CA LEU A 63 -11.02 1.32 13.67
C LEU A 63 -11.61 2.71 13.43
N LEU A 64 -11.77 3.11 12.18
CA LEU A 64 -12.32 4.42 11.82
C LEU A 64 -13.77 4.55 12.32
N LEU A 65 -14.57 3.50 12.17
CA LEU A 65 -15.93 3.45 12.72
C LEU A 65 -15.94 3.54 14.25
N MET A 66 -15.06 2.81 14.94
CA MET A 66 -14.98 2.88 16.41
C MET A 66 -14.63 4.28 16.91
N VAL A 67 -13.67 4.95 16.26
CA VAL A 67 -13.27 6.32 16.62
C VAL A 67 -14.43 7.29 16.38
N LEU A 68 -15.10 7.18 15.22
CA LEU A 68 -16.19 8.07 14.86
C LEU A 68 -17.40 7.92 15.80
N LEU A 69 -17.75 6.68 16.16
CA LEU A 69 -18.79 6.39 17.16
C LEU A 69 -18.41 6.93 18.55
N GLY A 70 -17.16 6.78 18.97
CA GLY A 70 -16.69 7.27 20.26
C GLY A 70 -16.81 8.80 20.38
N ILE A 71 -16.40 9.54 19.35
CA ILE A 71 -16.56 11.00 19.32
C ILE A 71 -18.05 11.37 19.30
N GLY A 72 -18.86 10.68 18.49
CA GLY A 72 -20.30 10.93 18.43
C GLY A 72 -21.04 10.68 19.74
N ALA A 73 -20.63 9.68 20.51
CA ALA A 73 -21.20 9.39 21.83
C ALA A 73 -20.87 10.50 22.85
N LEU A 74 -19.63 10.98 22.87
CA LEU A 74 -19.23 12.09 23.74
C LEU A 74 -20.04 13.36 23.43
N GLU A 75 -20.15 13.73 22.15
CA GLU A 75 -20.93 14.89 21.71
C GLU A 75 -22.43 14.75 22.06
N ALA A 76 -22.98 13.53 21.99
CA ALA A 76 -24.36 13.25 22.38
C ALA A 76 -24.61 13.52 23.88
N ASP A 77 -23.67 13.12 24.76
CA ASP A 77 -23.77 13.38 26.20
C ASP A 77 -23.68 14.88 26.51
N TYR A 78 -22.76 15.60 25.87
CA TYR A 78 -22.63 17.06 26.02
C TYR A 78 -23.90 17.80 25.56
N THR A 79 -24.48 17.41 24.44
CA THR A 79 -25.72 18.01 23.93
C THR A 79 -26.92 17.65 24.82
N PHE A 80 -26.99 16.44 25.36
CA PHE A 80 -28.04 16.05 26.31
C PHE A 80 -27.99 16.89 27.59
N PHE A 81 -26.81 17.03 28.20
CA PHE A 81 -26.63 17.82 29.42
C PHE A 81 -26.97 19.30 29.19
N THR A 82 -26.46 19.89 28.12
CA THR A 82 -26.70 21.31 27.78
C THR A 82 -28.17 21.60 27.56
N ARG A 83 -28.90 20.69 26.89
CA ARG A 83 -30.37 20.79 26.74
C ARG A 83 -31.07 20.74 28.08
N GLY A 84 -30.68 19.83 28.97
CA GLY A 84 -31.21 19.73 30.33
C GLY A 84 -31.07 21.05 31.09
N VAL A 85 -29.89 21.65 31.08
CA VAL A 85 -29.62 22.96 31.70
C VAL A 85 -30.47 24.08 31.08
N PHE A 86 -30.60 24.11 29.75
CA PHE A 86 -31.42 25.10 29.05
C PHE A 86 -32.91 24.99 29.41
N PHE A 87 -33.46 23.77 29.42
CA PHE A 87 -34.87 23.56 29.79
C PHE A 87 -35.13 23.87 31.27
N LEU A 88 -34.19 23.53 32.16
CA LEU A 88 -34.32 23.82 33.59
C LEU A 88 -34.26 25.33 33.88
N LYS A 89 -33.38 26.05 33.18
CA LYS A 89 -33.26 27.52 33.29
C LYS A 89 -34.45 28.26 32.68
N GLY A 90 -35.12 27.70 31.68
CA GLY A 90 -36.31 28.30 31.06
C GLY A 90 -37.61 28.12 31.86
N LEU A 91 -37.60 27.26 32.90
CA LEU A 91 -38.76 26.96 33.74
C LEU A 91 -38.74 27.72 35.08
N LEU A 92 -37.60 28.33 35.44
CA LEU A 92 -37.40 29.23 36.58
C LEU A 92 -37.51 30.70 36.14
#